data_AF-A0A383W0I8-F1
#
_entry.id   AF-A0A383W0I8-F1
#
_cell.length_a   1.000
_cell.length_b   1.000
_cell.length_c   1.000
_cell.angle_alpha   90.00
_cell.angle_beta   90.00
_cell.angle_gamma   90.00
#
_symmetry.space_group_name_H-M   'P 1'
#
loop_
_entity.id
_entity.type
_entity.pdbx_description
1 polymer ?
#
loop_
_entity_poly.entity_id
_entity_poly.type
_entity_poly.pdbx_seq_one_letter_code
_entity_poly.pdbx_strand_id
1 'polypeptide(L)'
;MDSSRGSSPAALTVPKDSISSSSSTAAGDRSQPHAAAVAGCDGILDYRLLKPLLRHRSISQDQQAVATLLQTSKQLQAVAVQQLLPGQLPVVLHARKLQQVTGFAAWLQKHSSWLQELAVHAAGPWMNSKITCWHPAAAAALAAAMQQAAAGGRLQLQSFRLEGCTALPSMLRQLPAAQLTRLHVELAQLEIGVVAPAQLQSMAPELLPQLQQLHLQVDALDDAQQLVQLATWLQQHGDIVSSLKIQGTGSSGPDWAAAWSALASAFQAADATAATVAAAASAAVPSSSKRWQLQSLCAAEGDAKAAAALAQLLQHLPAHSLTQLECCLVSAGQRATAHELSRLTALRSLDPMMHSGGGRHLSLRLLAPLSALMQLTTLKLGGPVTRVQLQHMQLPQLQQLQAVVNKPWKKAEGAAAAWMKLPLTELSWRSDGIPAALVQLVGAMHGLTRLKLQAHSDWAWDQVTPAQLAAMLQPLTGLQELTLRLISGFKRREASAGGVPGYDVAAVTALLQAIGGLTELGQVSVVLRMQLSEQEMETLHTVMPRLLPDWIAQRCRLHVDVFKIDPGLY
;
A
#
# COMPACT_ATOMS: atom_id res chain seq x y z
N MET A 1 43.58 -42.32 -48.11
CA MET A 1 42.53 -41.41 -48.63
C MET A 1 41.77 -40.83 -47.43
N ASP A 2 42.33 -40.00 -46.57
CA ASP A 2 43.22 -38.82 -46.70
C ASP A 2 42.51 -37.47 -46.90
N SER A 3 42.50 -36.72 -45.78
CA SER A 3 43.12 -35.39 -45.66
C SER A 3 42.53 -34.17 -46.37
N SER A 4 41.92 -33.27 -45.56
CA SER A 4 42.21 -31.81 -45.44
C SER A 4 41.09 -31.17 -44.59
N ARG A 5 41.24 -30.79 -43.31
CA ARG A 5 42.11 -29.78 -42.66
C ARG A 5 42.06 -28.38 -43.29
N GLY A 6 41.44 -27.45 -42.57
CA GLY A 6 41.58 -26.01 -42.73
C GLY A 6 41.42 -25.33 -41.37
N SER A 7 42.51 -24.80 -40.82
CA SER A 7 42.54 -24.12 -39.52
C SER A 7 42.77 -22.63 -39.67
N SER A 8 42.27 -21.81 -38.74
CA SER A 8 42.69 -20.41 -38.56
C SER A 8 42.55 -19.96 -37.11
N PRO A 9 43.33 -18.96 -36.66
CA PRO A 9 44.03 -19.10 -35.38
C PRO A 9 43.49 -18.23 -34.22
N ALA A 10 43.99 -18.53 -33.02
CA ALA A 10 43.71 -17.82 -31.79
C ALA A 10 44.41 -16.46 -31.69
N ALA A 11 43.79 -15.52 -30.97
CA ALA A 11 44.38 -14.23 -30.62
C ALA A 11 45.17 -14.31 -29.29
N LEU A 12 46.33 -13.66 -29.23
CA LEU A 12 47.24 -13.72 -28.09
C LEU A 12 46.83 -12.80 -26.93
N THR A 13 47.05 -13.29 -25.71
CA THR A 13 47.21 -12.49 -24.50
C THR A 13 48.57 -11.80 -24.48
N VAL A 14 48.62 -10.55 -24.01
CA VAL A 14 49.87 -9.80 -23.76
C VAL A 14 49.96 -9.48 -22.25
N PRO A 15 51.04 -9.88 -21.56
CA PRO A 15 51.28 -9.50 -20.17
C PRO A 15 52.02 -8.15 -20.09
N LYS A 16 51.88 -7.43 -18.98
CA LYS A 16 52.70 -6.24 -18.69
C LYS A 16 52.91 -6.06 -17.19
N ASP A 17 54.02 -6.60 -16.70
CA ASP A 17 54.51 -6.40 -15.35
C ASP A 17 55.74 -5.46 -15.31
N SER A 18 55.74 -4.60 -14.29
CA SER A 18 56.88 -4.14 -13.48
C SER A 18 58.14 -3.54 -14.14
N ILE A 19 58.57 -2.38 -13.60
CA ILE A 19 59.84 -2.25 -12.84
C ILE A 19 59.83 -0.96 -11.99
N SER A 20 60.43 -1.07 -10.80
CA SER A 20 60.58 -0.07 -9.71
C SER A 20 61.46 1.14 -10.09
N SER A 21 61.35 2.31 -9.42
CA SER A 21 62.18 2.69 -8.23
C SER A 21 62.03 4.22 -7.95
N SER A 22 62.39 4.84 -6.82
CA SER A 22 62.61 4.45 -5.40
C SER A 22 62.89 5.71 -4.54
N SER A 23 62.77 5.61 -3.20
CA SER A 23 63.42 6.47 -2.15
C SER A 23 63.11 7.98 -2.05
N SER A 24 63.06 8.64 -0.87
CA SER A 24 63.07 8.19 0.54
C SER A 24 62.84 9.36 1.54
N THR A 25 62.60 9.04 2.83
CA THR A 25 62.95 9.82 4.07
C THR A 25 62.26 11.18 4.35
N ALA A 26 61.96 11.60 5.60
CA ALA A 26 62.06 10.96 6.94
C ALA A 26 61.25 11.73 8.03
N ALA A 27 61.01 11.06 9.18
CA ALA A 27 60.70 11.59 10.54
C ALA A 27 59.43 12.46 10.74
N GLY A 28 58.78 12.52 11.92
CA GLY A 28 58.92 11.82 13.21
C GLY A 28 57.98 12.50 14.23
N ASP A 29 56.99 11.79 14.80
CA ASP A 29 56.99 11.17 16.16
C ASP A 29 56.43 12.08 17.29
N ARG A 30 55.71 11.46 18.25
CA ARG A 30 55.30 11.90 19.63
C ARG A 30 54.03 12.76 19.89
N SER A 31 53.04 12.04 20.45
CA SER A 31 52.48 12.21 21.81
C SER A 31 51.39 13.26 22.19
N GLN A 32 50.39 12.71 22.90
CA GLN A 32 49.31 13.28 23.73
C GLN A 32 49.79 14.00 25.04
N PRO A 33 48.93 14.50 25.98
CA PRO A 33 47.51 14.97 25.95
C PRO A 33 47.25 16.32 26.73
N HIS A 34 45.96 16.63 26.99
CA HIS A 34 45.34 17.39 28.11
C HIS A 34 44.76 18.83 27.94
N ALA A 35 43.42 18.88 28.03
CA ALA A 35 42.56 19.67 28.94
C ALA A 35 42.48 21.24 28.93
N ALA A 36 41.24 21.69 28.66
CA ALA A 36 40.45 22.73 29.35
C ALA A 36 40.89 24.21 29.42
N ALA A 37 40.08 25.10 28.83
CA ALA A 37 39.62 26.35 29.47
C ALA A 37 38.32 26.88 28.81
N VAL A 38 37.49 27.60 29.58
CA VAL A 38 36.27 28.30 29.13
C VAL A 38 36.52 29.80 29.09
N ALA A 39 36.16 30.49 28.00
CA ALA A 39 35.90 31.94 28.00
C ALA A 39 35.18 32.41 26.73
N GLY A 40 34.27 33.40 26.87
CA GLY A 40 34.00 34.39 25.82
C GLY A 40 32.97 34.04 24.73
N CYS A 41 31.68 34.17 25.03
CA CYS A 41 30.73 34.60 24.01
C CYS A 41 30.77 36.12 23.93
N ASP A 42 31.08 36.69 22.77
CA ASP A 42 30.46 37.94 22.32
C ASP A 42 30.68 38.19 20.82
N GLY A 43 29.64 38.65 20.13
CA GLY A 43 29.68 38.99 18.71
C GLY A 43 29.41 37.84 17.74
N ILE A 44 28.14 37.72 17.30
CA ILE A 44 27.63 37.49 15.93
C ILE A 44 26.12 37.27 16.08
N LEU A 45 25.35 38.36 16.15
CA LEU A 45 23.92 38.44 15.78
C LEU A 45 23.53 39.93 15.79
N ASP A 46 23.75 40.62 14.67
CA ASP A 46 23.26 42.00 14.52
C ASP A 46 21.73 42.00 14.45
N TYR A 47 21.11 42.51 15.51
CA TYR A 47 19.66 42.60 15.67
C TYR A 47 18.98 43.45 14.58
N ARG A 48 19.76 44.26 13.84
CA ARG A 48 19.28 45.05 12.69
C ARG A 48 19.04 44.19 11.44
N LEU A 49 19.74 43.06 11.29
CA LEU A 49 19.56 42.12 10.17
C LEU A 49 18.42 41.11 10.40
N LEU A 50 18.08 40.82 11.66
CA LEU A 50 16.95 39.95 12.03
C LEU A 50 15.58 40.61 11.77
N LYS A 51 15.48 41.93 11.93
CA LYS A 51 14.20 42.66 11.85
C LYS A 51 13.52 42.64 10.46
N PRO A 52 14.25 42.74 9.33
CA PRO A 52 13.68 42.55 7.99
C PRO A 52 13.31 41.08 7.71
N LEU A 53 14.15 40.13 8.12
CA LEU A 53 13.91 38.69 7.95
C LEU A 53 12.63 38.23 8.67
N LEU A 54 12.44 38.64 9.93
CA LEU A 54 11.22 38.33 10.70
C LEU A 54 9.96 39.06 10.19
N ARG A 55 10.11 40.06 9.30
CA ARG A 55 9.00 40.74 8.61
C ARG A 55 8.76 40.18 7.20
N HIS A 56 9.52 39.17 6.76
CA HIS A 56 9.31 38.57 5.45
C HIS A 56 7.96 37.84 5.40
N ARG A 57 7.22 38.03 4.29
CA ARG A 57 5.80 37.63 4.19
C ARG A 57 5.57 36.14 4.47
N SER A 58 6.51 35.27 4.06
CA SER A 58 6.48 33.83 4.35
C SER A 58 6.65 33.49 5.83
N ILE A 59 7.56 34.17 6.55
CA ILE A 59 7.84 33.89 7.97
C ILE A 59 6.70 34.40 8.85
N SER A 60 6.10 35.55 8.50
CA SER A 60 4.87 36.01 9.15
C SER A 60 3.68 35.09 8.85
N GLN A 61 3.56 34.55 7.63
CA GLN A 61 2.52 33.58 7.28
C GLN A 61 2.70 32.25 8.04
N ASP A 62 3.92 31.75 8.20
CA ASP A 62 4.19 30.55 8.99
C ASP A 62 3.91 30.77 10.48
N GLN A 63 4.30 31.91 11.05
CA GLN A 63 3.94 32.24 12.45
C GLN A 63 2.42 32.39 12.63
N GLN A 64 1.72 32.94 11.65
CA GLN A 64 0.27 33.11 11.69
C GLN A 64 -0.46 31.79 11.44
N ALA A 65 0.11 30.86 10.65
CA ALA A 65 -0.38 29.49 10.50
C ALA A 65 -0.17 28.67 11.79
N VAL A 66 0.99 28.81 12.46
CA VAL A 66 1.27 28.19 13.76
C VAL A 66 0.37 28.77 14.86
N ALA A 67 0.17 30.09 14.89
CA ALA A 67 -0.76 30.74 15.82
C ALA A 67 -2.21 30.30 15.56
N THR A 68 -2.62 30.22 14.29
CA THR A 68 -3.94 29.68 13.90
C THR A 68 -4.08 28.23 14.36
N LEU A 69 -3.10 27.35 14.10
CA LEU A 69 -3.10 25.95 14.57
C LEU A 69 -3.14 25.82 16.10
N LEU A 70 -2.42 26.69 16.83
CA LEU A 70 -2.49 26.75 18.30
C LEU A 70 -3.85 27.27 18.78
N GLN A 71 -4.51 28.13 18.00
CA GLN A 71 -5.85 28.64 18.29
C GLN A 71 -6.94 27.60 17.96
N THR A 72 -6.87 26.88 16.84
CA THR A 72 -7.75 25.72 16.60
C THR A 72 -7.49 24.61 17.60
N SER A 73 -6.25 24.38 18.03
CA SER A 73 -5.93 23.45 19.12
C SER A 73 -6.57 23.86 20.44
N LYS A 74 -6.52 25.15 20.81
CA LYS A 74 -7.20 25.70 22.00
C LYS A 74 -8.73 25.68 21.87
N GLN A 75 -9.28 25.92 20.69
CA GLN A 75 -10.72 25.86 20.44
C GLN A 75 -11.23 24.40 20.43
N LEU A 76 -10.47 23.46 19.86
CA LEU A 76 -10.72 22.03 19.97
C LEU A 76 -10.61 21.57 21.42
N GLN A 77 -9.63 22.06 22.20
CA GLN A 77 -9.60 21.83 23.65
C GLN A 77 -10.84 22.40 24.33
N ALA A 78 -11.27 23.63 24.04
CA ALA A 78 -12.44 24.23 24.68
C ALA A 78 -13.76 23.50 24.35
N VAL A 79 -13.96 23.13 23.07
CA VAL A 79 -15.15 22.40 22.62
C VAL A 79 -15.15 20.96 23.12
N ALA A 80 -14.00 20.25 23.05
CA ALA A 80 -13.89 18.90 23.61
C ALA A 80 -14.07 18.88 25.13
N VAL A 81 -13.52 19.85 25.87
CA VAL A 81 -13.65 19.93 27.33
C VAL A 81 -15.07 20.28 27.79
N GLN A 82 -15.89 20.93 26.95
CA GLN A 82 -17.28 21.27 27.31
C GLN A 82 -18.36 20.33 26.76
N GLN A 83 -18.08 19.52 25.72
CA GLN A 83 -19.10 18.66 25.10
C GLN A 83 -18.79 17.16 25.06
N LEU A 84 -17.54 16.73 25.29
CA LEU A 84 -17.24 15.29 25.38
C LEU A 84 -17.19 14.85 26.85
N LEU A 85 -18.01 13.84 27.17
CA LEU A 85 -17.90 13.13 28.44
C LEU A 85 -16.52 12.45 28.53
N PRO A 86 -15.95 12.28 29.73
CA PRO A 86 -14.68 11.57 29.90
C PRO A 86 -14.80 10.13 29.36
N GLY A 87 -13.95 9.79 28.38
CA GLY A 87 -13.94 8.48 27.73
C GLY A 87 -14.67 8.42 26.37
N GLN A 88 -14.56 9.46 25.54
CA GLN A 88 -15.18 9.50 24.19
C GLN A 88 -14.25 9.95 23.04
N LEU A 89 -12.93 10.11 23.27
CA LEU A 89 -12.02 10.54 22.22
C LEU A 89 -11.33 9.35 21.53
N PRO A 90 -11.67 9.01 20.27
CA PRO A 90 -10.83 8.17 19.44
C PRO A 90 -9.65 8.99 18.90
N VAL A 91 -8.42 8.50 19.11
CA VAL A 91 -7.20 9.22 18.72
C VAL A 91 -6.37 8.40 17.76
N VAL A 92 -6.21 8.93 16.55
CA VAL A 92 -5.35 8.36 15.50
C VAL A 92 -4.04 9.13 15.44
N LEU A 93 -2.92 8.52 15.87
CA LEU A 93 -1.59 9.13 15.80
C LEU A 93 -0.85 8.67 14.55
N HIS A 94 -0.70 9.54 13.55
CA HIS A 94 0.20 9.32 12.41
C HIS A 94 1.60 9.90 12.68
N ALA A 95 2.47 9.10 13.30
CA ALA A 95 3.81 9.53 13.68
C ALA A 95 4.82 9.41 12.53
N ARG A 96 5.43 10.54 12.14
CA ARG A 96 6.53 10.62 11.15
C ARG A 96 7.86 11.09 11.75
N LYS A 97 7.85 11.63 12.97
CA LYS A 97 9.03 12.13 13.69
C LYS A 97 8.93 11.79 15.17
N LEU A 98 10.07 11.53 15.81
CA LEU A 98 10.17 11.29 17.26
C LEU A 98 9.48 12.38 18.08
N GLN A 99 9.68 13.65 17.72
CA GLN A 99 9.06 14.82 18.38
C GLN A 99 7.53 14.75 18.43
N GLN A 100 6.87 14.17 17.41
CA GLN A 100 5.41 14.00 17.40
C GLN A 100 4.98 12.94 18.42
N VAL A 101 5.73 11.85 18.54
CA VAL A 101 5.45 10.80 19.54
C VAL A 101 5.76 11.29 20.94
N THR A 102 6.86 12.00 21.17
CA THR A 102 7.17 12.59 22.48
C THR A 102 6.15 13.65 22.90
N GLY A 103 5.71 14.50 21.97
CA GLY A 103 4.63 15.46 22.22
C GLY A 103 3.30 14.79 22.54
N PHE A 104 2.97 13.71 21.83
CA PHE A 104 1.77 12.92 22.10
C PHE A 104 1.85 12.14 23.42
N ALA A 105 3.01 11.57 23.76
CA ALA A 105 3.28 10.91 25.04
C ALA A 105 3.09 11.89 26.22
N ALA A 106 3.61 13.12 26.10
CA ALA A 106 3.39 14.18 27.09
C ALA A 106 1.92 14.65 27.18
N TRP A 107 1.17 14.57 26.08
CA TRP A 107 -0.27 14.82 26.07
C TRP A 107 -1.06 13.67 26.73
N LEU A 108 -0.73 12.41 26.45
CA LEU A 108 -1.32 11.22 27.07
C LEU A 108 -1.16 11.21 28.59
N GLN A 109 0.02 11.58 29.09
CA GLN A 109 0.28 11.70 30.53
C GLN A 109 -0.69 12.69 31.22
N LYS A 110 -1.13 13.73 30.51
CA LYS A 110 -2.04 14.76 31.03
C LYS A 110 -3.52 14.44 30.80
N HIS A 111 -3.87 13.83 29.67
CA HIS A 111 -5.25 13.75 29.14
C HIS A 111 -5.77 12.31 28.94
N SER A 112 -5.05 11.29 29.41
CA SER A 112 -5.39 9.86 29.26
C SER A 112 -6.79 9.46 29.70
N SER A 113 -7.42 10.19 30.63
CA SER A 113 -8.80 9.96 31.08
C SER A 113 -9.89 10.32 30.07
N TRP A 114 -9.53 10.91 28.93
CA TRP A 114 -10.48 11.27 27.87
C TRP A 114 -10.51 10.26 26.72
N LEU A 115 -9.60 9.28 26.74
CA LEU A 115 -9.26 8.50 25.56
C LEU A 115 -9.88 7.10 25.62
N GLN A 116 -10.76 6.84 24.65
CA GLN A 116 -11.55 5.61 24.52
C GLN A 116 -10.89 4.64 23.53
N GLU A 117 -10.36 5.18 22.43
CA GLU A 117 -9.70 4.39 21.38
C GLU A 117 -8.37 5.00 21.01
N LEU A 118 -7.31 4.17 20.93
CA LEU A 118 -5.99 4.61 20.52
C LEU A 118 -5.50 3.82 19.31
N ALA A 119 -5.42 4.50 18.17
CA ALA A 119 -4.93 3.94 16.91
C ALA A 119 -3.58 4.58 16.52
N VAL A 120 -2.48 3.95 16.90
CA VAL A 120 -1.13 4.47 16.62
C VAL A 120 -0.60 3.88 15.32
N HIS A 121 -0.45 4.74 14.33
CA HIS A 121 0.12 4.40 13.03
C HIS A 121 1.54 4.97 12.96
N ALA A 122 2.53 4.12 13.24
CA ALA A 122 3.91 4.45 12.91
C ALA A 122 4.07 4.38 11.39
N ALA A 123 4.58 5.44 10.76
CA ALA A 123 4.80 5.43 9.32
C ALA A 123 5.72 4.26 8.94
N GLY A 124 5.21 3.28 8.19
CA GLY A 124 5.88 2.01 7.97
C GLY A 124 7.22 2.12 7.23
N PRO A 125 8.09 1.10 7.31
CA PRO A 125 9.46 1.11 6.78
C PRO A 125 9.58 1.29 5.25
N TRP A 126 8.45 1.28 4.53
CA TRP A 126 8.32 1.22 3.07
C TRP A 126 8.79 2.49 2.33
N MET A 127 9.19 3.56 3.04
CA MET A 127 9.59 4.84 2.41
C MET A 127 11.07 5.26 2.55
N ASN A 128 11.87 4.64 3.43
CA ASN A 128 13.34 4.71 3.40
C ASN A 128 13.96 3.88 4.54
N SER A 129 14.97 3.05 4.25
CA SER A 129 15.74 2.31 5.26
C SER A 129 16.47 3.21 6.27
N LYS A 130 16.67 4.50 5.94
CA LYS A 130 17.26 5.53 6.83
C LYS A 130 16.33 6.05 7.92
N ILE A 131 15.03 5.71 7.90
CA ILE A 131 14.03 6.24 8.86
C ILE A 131 13.92 5.36 10.12
N THR A 132 14.49 4.16 10.13
CA THR A 132 14.32 3.14 11.19
C THR A 132 14.86 3.54 12.57
N CYS A 133 15.84 4.44 12.65
CA CYS A 133 16.62 4.68 13.88
C CYS A 133 15.85 5.27 15.07
N TRP A 134 14.71 5.93 14.85
CA TRP A 134 13.94 6.60 15.92
C TRP A 134 12.75 5.79 16.45
N HIS A 135 12.38 4.66 15.80
CA HIS A 135 11.26 3.82 16.23
C HIS A 135 11.41 3.29 17.67
N PRO A 136 12.58 2.79 18.13
CA PRO A 136 12.72 2.29 19.50
C PRO A 136 12.53 3.38 20.56
N ALA A 137 13.06 4.59 20.31
CA ALA A 137 12.92 5.72 21.23
C ALA A 137 11.49 6.27 21.28
N ALA A 138 10.80 6.33 20.14
CA ALA A 138 9.39 6.71 20.07
C ALA A 138 8.51 5.69 20.80
N ALA A 139 8.72 4.41 20.54
CA ALA A 139 8.03 3.34 21.23
C ALA A 139 8.24 3.38 22.74
N ALA A 140 9.48 3.52 23.21
CA ALA A 140 9.78 3.61 24.64
C ALA A 140 9.11 4.82 25.32
N ALA A 141 9.10 5.98 24.66
CA ALA A 141 8.42 7.17 25.16
C ALA A 141 6.89 6.98 25.26
N LEU A 142 6.29 6.34 24.25
CA LEU A 142 4.87 6.05 24.22
C LEU A 142 4.47 4.97 25.25
N ALA A 143 5.28 3.92 25.37
CA ALA A 143 5.13 2.85 26.37
C ALA A 143 5.14 3.44 27.79
N ALA A 144 6.15 4.25 28.12
CA ALA A 144 6.26 4.92 29.41
C ALA A 144 5.08 5.86 29.71
N ALA A 145 4.57 6.59 28.71
CA ALA A 145 3.39 7.44 28.87
C ALA A 145 2.11 6.63 29.09
N MET A 146 1.93 5.53 28.38
CA MET A 146 0.81 4.60 28.60
C MET A 146 0.89 3.94 29.97
N GLN A 147 2.08 3.49 30.39
CA GLN A 147 2.32 2.91 31.72
C GLN A 147 1.99 3.91 32.83
N GLN A 148 2.40 5.17 32.71
CA GLN A 148 2.07 6.22 33.69
C GLN A 148 0.58 6.57 33.72
N ALA A 149 -0.06 6.68 32.55
CA ALA A 149 -1.50 6.89 32.43
C ALA A 149 -2.31 5.75 33.06
N ALA A 150 -1.84 4.52 32.89
CA ALA A 150 -2.46 3.31 33.41
C ALA A 150 -2.24 3.13 34.91
N ALA A 151 -1.03 3.38 35.41
CA ALA A 151 -0.70 3.39 36.84
C ALA A 151 -1.50 4.46 37.61
N GLY A 152 -1.82 5.59 36.97
CA GLY A 152 -2.75 6.59 37.51
C GLY A 152 -4.23 6.21 37.47
N GLY A 153 -4.59 5.02 36.95
CA GLY A 153 -5.97 4.56 36.79
C GLY A 153 -6.79 5.34 35.75
N ARG A 154 -6.15 6.17 34.92
CA ARG A 154 -6.83 7.13 34.04
C ARG A 154 -7.20 6.54 32.70
N LEU A 155 -6.34 5.69 32.15
CA LEU A 155 -6.53 5.11 30.82
C LEU A 155 -7.74 4.15 30.82
N GLN A 156 -8.74 4.37 29.97
CA GLN A 156 -9.91 3.47 29.79
C GLN A 156 -10.10 3.16 28.30
N LEU A 157 -9.13 2.46 27.72
CA LEU A 157 -9.22 2.00 26.33
C LEU A 157 -10.28 0.90 26.20
N GLN A 158 -11.18 1.07 25.24
CA GLN A 158 -12.04 0.01 24.71
C GLN A 158 -11.44 -0.60 23.44
N SER A 159 -10.76 0.22 22.62
CA SER A 159 -10.07 -0.21 21.41
C SER A 159 -8.62 0.25 21.39
N PHE A 160 -7.72 -0.64 20.97
CA PHE A 160 -6.29 -0.36 20.80
C PHE A 160 -5.79 -0.98 19.51
N ARG A 161 -5.30 -0.14 18.59
CA ARG A 161 -4.73 -0.56 17.30
C ARG A 161 -3.34 0.01 17.15
N LEU A 162 -2.36 -0.82 16.79
CA LEU A 162 -0.97 -0.41 16.63
C LEU A 162 -0.42 -0.93 15.30
N GLU A 163 -0.28 -0.03 14.33
CA GLU A 163 0.24 -0.38 13.00
C GLU A 163 1.70 0.07 12.83
N GLY A 164 2.53 -0.82 12.28
CA GLY A 164 3.89 -0.51 11.85
C GLY A 164 4.93 -0.31 12.96
N CYS A 165 4.67 -0.78 14.20
CA CYS A 165 5.58 -0.60 15.34
C CYS A 165 5.94 -1.94 16.01
N THR A 166 7.24 -2.26 16.01
CA THR A 166 7.80 -3.55 16.48
C THR A 166 7.86 -3.70 18.00
N ALA A 167 7.53 -2.65 18.76
CA ALA A 167 7.61 -2.60 20.22
C ALA A 167 6.29 -2.91 20.94
N LEU A 168 5.28 -3.41 20.21
CA LEU A 168 4.00 -3.86 20.76
C LEU A 168 4.16 -4.75 22.02
N PRO A 169 5.08 -5.74 22.09
CA PRO A 169 5.12 -6.66 23.25
C PRO A 169 5.58 -5.97 24.55
N SER A 170 6.50 -5.00 24.47
CA SER A 170 6.93 -4.24 25.66
C SER A 170 5.90 -3.19 26.07
N MET A 171 5.13 -2.64 25.13
CA MET A 171 4.01 -1.76 25.44
C MET A 171 2.86 -2.50 26.15
N LEU A 172 2.45 -3.66 25.64
CA LEU A 172 1.37 -4.46 26.24
C LEU A 172 1.75 -4.98 27.62
N ARG A 173 2.98 -5.47 27.82
CA ARG A 173 3.49 -5.90 29.14
C ARG A 173 3.61 -4.77 30.17
N GLN A 174 3.61 -3.51 29.74
CA GLN A 174 3.63 -2.35 30.64
C GLN A 174 2.23 -1.87 31.06
N LEU A 175 1.16 -2.40 30.45
CA LEU A 175 -0.20 -2.15 30.93
C LEU A 175 -0.48 -3.00 32.18
N PRO A 176 -1.06 -2.42 33.26
CA PRO A 176 -1.46 -3.17 34.44
C PRO A 176 -2.44 -4.28 34.08
N ALA A 177 -2.31 -5.44 34.73
CA ALA A 177 -3.20 -6.59 34.53
C ALA A 177 -4.70 -6.25 34.65
N ALA A 178 -5.07 -5.24 35.45
CA ALA A 178 -6.44 -4.75 35.60
C ALA A 178 -6.98 -3.96 34.39
N GLN A 179 -6.11 -3.28 33.64
CA GLN A 179 -6.49 -2.58 32.41
C GLN A 179 -6.47 -3.51 31.20
N LEU A 180 -5.49 -4.42 31.18
CA LEU A 180 -5.51 -5.58 30.31
C LEU A 180 -6.84 -6.34 30.48
N THR A 181 -7.20 -6.83 31.68
CA THR A 181 -8.49 -7.53 31.87
C THR A 181 -9.74 -6.71 31.51
N ARG A 182 -9.70 -5.37 31.59
CA ARG A 182 -10.83 -4.54 31.15
C ARG A 182 -10.92 -4.43 29.62
N LEU A 183 -9.79 -4.29 28.93
CA LEU A 183 -9.69 -4.49 27.48
C LEU A 183 -10.13 -5.92 27.10
N HIS A 184 -9.78 -6.94 27.89
CA HIS A 184 -10.02 -8.35 27.56
C HIS A 184 -11.49 -8.80 27.66
N VAL A 185 -12.37 -8.09 28.40
CA VAL A 185 -13.80 -8.44 28.45
C VAL A 185 -14.57 -7.92 27.24
N GLU A 186 -14.07 -6.87 26.58
CA GLU A 186 -14.75 -6.20 25.44
C GLU A 186 -14.06 -6.46 24.08
N LEU A 187 -12.76 -6.83 24.05
CA LEU A 187 -12.03 -7.17 22.82
C LEU A 187 -12.43 -8.54 22.24
N ALA A 188 -13.56 -8.56 21.53
CA ALA A 188 -13.89 -9.68 20.64
C ALA A 188 -12.87 -9.86 19.48
N GLN A 189 -12.19 -8.77 19.10
CA GLN A 189 -11.30 -8.68 17.94
C GLN A 189 -10.02 -7.92 18.30
N LEU A 190 -8.85 -8.53 18.09
CA LEU A 190 -7.55 -7.86 18.21
C LEU A 190 -6.86 -7.80 16.84
N GLU A 191 -6.31 -6.64 16.48
CA GLU A 191 -5.48 -6.48 15.27
C GLU A 191 -4.02 -6.21 15.66
N ILE A 192 -3.17 -7.20 15.41
CA ILE A 192 -1.73 -7.14 15.62
C ILE A 192 -1.08 -6.78 14.28
N GLY A 193 -0.50 -5.57 14.21
CA GLY A 193 0.35 -5.15 13.09
C GLY A 193 1.64 -5.99 12.97
N VAL A 194 2.54 -5.60 12.06
CA VAL A 194 3.78 -6.36 11.77
C VAL A 194 4.54 -6.81 13.03
N VAL A 195 4.50 -8.12 13.31
CA VAL A 195 5.25 -8.79 14.39
C VAL A 195 6.08 -9.96 13.86
N ALA A 196 7.17 -10.26 14.57
CA ALA A 196 7.95 -11.48 14.34
C ALA A 196 7.33 -12.68 15.10
N PRO A 197 7.35 -13.91 14.56
CA PRO A 197 6.80 -15.11 15.21
C PRO A 197 7.31 -15.39 16.63
N ALA A 198 8.58 -15.12 16.93
CA ALA A 198 9.12 -15.20 18.30
C ALA A 198 8.41 -14.25 19.29
N GLN A 199 7.90 -13.10 18.83
CA GLN A 199 7.13 -12.17 19.66
C GLN A 199 5.74 -12.74 19.98
N LEU A 200 5.09 -13.41 19.03
CA LEU A 200 3.79 -14.07 19.23
C LEU A 200 3.86 -15.18 20.29
N GLN A 201 4.92 -16.00 20.25
CA GLN A 201 5.16 -17.01 21.30
C GLN A 201 5.31 -16.37 22.68
N SER A 202 5.95 -15.20 22.77
CA SER A 202 6.14 -14.46 24.02
C SER A 202 4.86 -13.78 24.56
N MET A 203 3.84 -13.66 23.72
CA MET A 203 2.52 -13.06 24.02
C MET A 203 1.43 -14.13 24.24
N ALA A 204 1.67 -15.35 23.75
CA ALA A 204 0.73 -16.46 23.77
C ALA A 204 0.08 -16.78 25.13
N PRO A 205 0.83 -16.97 26.23
CA PRO A 205 0.24 -17.41 27.50
C PRO A 205 -0.63 -16.36 28.20
N GLU A 206 -0.45 -15.06 27.88
CA GLU A 206 -1.15 -13.96 28.56
C GLU A 206 -2.43 -13.52 27.83
N LEU A 207 -2.44 -13.55 26.49
CA LEU A 207 -3.52 -12.97 25.68
C LEU A 207 -4.50 -13.99 25.09
N LEU A 208 -4.02 -15.18 24.70
CA LEU A 208 -4.81 -16.09 23.86
C LEU A 208 -6.03 -16.73 24.53
N PRO A 209 -6.04 -17.07 25.84
CA PRO A 209 -7.21 -17.69 26.47
C PRO A 209 -8.49 -16.84 26.48
N GLN A 210 -8.40 -15.57 26.09
CA GLN A 210 -9.50 -14.58 26.20
C GLN A 210 -9.90 -13.99 24.83
N LEU A 211 -9.13 -14.21 23.77
CA LEU A 211 -9.42 -13.68 22.43
C LEU A 211 -10.42 -14.56 21.68
N GLN A 212 -11.41 -13.95 21.04
CA GLN A 212 -12.36 -14.67 20.18
C GLN A 212 -11.97 -14.64 18.70
N GLN A 213 -11.34 -13.55 18.25
CA GLN A 213 -10.84 -13.33 16.89
C GLN A 213 -9.53 -12.53 16.92
N LEU A 214 -8.55 -12.98 16.15
CA LEU A 214 -7.23 -12.38 16.01
C LEU A 214 -6.94 -12.13 14.53
N HIS A 215 -6.72 -10.86 14.20
CA HIS A 215 -6.20 -10.40 12.92
C HIS A 215 -4.70 -10.19 13.07
N LEU A 216 -3.92 -10.98 12.35
CA LEU A 216 -2.49 -11.08 12.55
C LEU A 216 -1.71 -10.70 11.28
N GLN A 217 -0.80 -9.74 11.39
CA GLN A 217 0.19 -9.43 10.36
C GLN A 217 1.59 -9.86 10.81
N VAL A 218 2.17 -10.82 10.11
CA VAL A 218 3.51 -11.37 10.37
C VAL A 218 4.46 -10.91 9.28
N ASP A 219 5.65 -10.44 9.65
CA ASP A 219 6.77 -10.31 8.73
C ASP A 219 7.80 -11.39 9.05
N ALA A 220 8.09 -12.23 8.06
CA ALA A 220 9.06 -13.30 8.17
C ALA A 220 10.50 -12.82 7.96
N LEU A 221 10.72 -11.53 7.64
CA LEU A 221 12.04 -10.88 7.57
C LEU A 221 13.05 -11.59 6.66
N ASP A 222 12.58 -12.19 5.55
CA ASP A 222 13.36 -13.02 4.63
C ASP A 222 13.99 -14.29 5.26
N ASP A 223 13.55 -14.69 6.47
CA ASP A 223 13.94 -15.91 7.18
C ASP A 223 12.82 -16.96 7.20
N ALA A 224 13.05 -18.08 6.52
CA ALA A 224 12.11 -19.22 6.46
C ALA A 224 11.85 -19.85 7.84
N GLN A 225 12.77 -19.75 8.81
CA GLN A 225 12.56 -20.27 10.17
C GLN A 225 11.48 -19.49 10.92
N GLN A 226 11.29 -18.19 10.64
CA GLN A 226 10.15 -17.44 11.18
C GLN A 226 8.83 -18.06 10.72
N LEU A 227 8.71 -18.40 9.43
CA LEU A 227 7.50 -19.03 8.90
C LEU A 227 7.25 -20.43 9.49
N VAL A 228 8.29 -21.21 9.79
CA VAL A 228 8.18 -22.47 10.56
C VAL A 228 7.72 -22.22 12.00
N GLN A 229 8.27 -21.22 12.69
CA GLN A 229 7.83 -20.86 14.04
C GLN A 229 6.37 -20.39 14.08
N LEU A 230 5.93 -19.67 13.05
CA LEU A 230 4.53 -19.28 12.87
C LEU A 230 3.64 -20.52 12.65
N ALA A 231 4.08 -21.49 11.85
CA ALA A 231 3.33 -22.73 11.64
C ALA A 231 3.11 -23.50 12.96
N THR A 232 4.16 -23.66 13.77
CA THR A 232 4.08 -24.29 15.10
C THR A 232 3.15 -23.52 16.05
N TRP A 233 3.20 -22.19 16.02
CA TRP A 233 2.30 -21.35 16.83
C TRP A 233 0.84 -21.47 16.37
N LEU A 234 0.59 -21.50 15.05
CA LEU A 234 -0.74 -21.69 14.48
C LEU A 234 -1.33 -23.07 14.80
N GLN A 235 -0.53 -24.13 14.85
CA GLN A 235 -0.99 -25.47 15.31
C GLN A 235 -1.60 -25.43 16.72
N GLN A 236 -1.11 -24.54 17.58
CA GLN A 236 -1.54 -24.43 18.98
C GLN A 236 -2.70 -23.43 19.16
N HIS A 237 -2.84 -22.44 18.27
CA HIS A 237 -3.58 -21.21 18.57
C HIS A 237 -4.34 -20.57 17.38
N GLY A 238 -4.34 -21.18 16.19
CA GLY A 238 -4.99 -20.54 15.05
C GLY A 238 -6.51 -20.67 14.99
N ASP A 239 -7.15 -21.36 15.94
CA ASP A 239 -8.61 -21.41 16.09
C ASP A 239 -9.22 -20.03 16.41
N ILE A 240 -8.43 -19.14 17.02
CA ILE A 240 -8.78 -17.73 17.18
C ILE A 240 -8.38 -16.86 15.99
N VAL A 241 -7.60 -17.35 15.00
CA VAL A 241 -7.07 -16.51 13.91
C VAL A 241 -8.11 -16.35 12.80
N SER A 242 -8.65 -15.14 12.69
CA SER A 242 -9.62 -14.74 11.66
C SER A 242 -8.95 -14.17 10.40
N SER A 243 -7.70 -13.69 10.49
CA SER A 243 -6.99 -13.08 9.36
C SER A 243 -5.48 -13.23 9.52
N LEU A 244 -4.76 -13.59 8.44
CA LEU A 244 -3.32 -13.82 8.44
C LEU A 244 -2.63 -13.15 7.25
N LYS A 245 -1.95 -12.03 7.50
CA LYS A 245 -1.14 -11.33 6.49
C LYS A 245 0.34 -11.67 6.66
N ILE A 246 0.91 -12.44 5.74
CA ILE A 246 2.33 -12.81 5.77
C ILE A 246 3.12 -11.92 4.81
N GLN A 247 4.20 -11.34 5.30
CA GLN A 247 5.13 -10.45 4.60
C GLN A 247 6.57 -10.98 4.74
N GLY A 248 7.52 -10.40 4.00
CA GLY A 248 8.93 -10.82 4.06
C GLY A 248 9.20 -12.23 3.51
N THR A 249 8.36 -12.73 2.62
CA THR A 249 8.51 -14.06 1.98
C THR A 249 8.99 -13.96 0.52
N GLY A 250 9.60 -12.83 0.15
CA GLY A 250 10.08 -12.56 -1.22
C GLY A 250 11.35 -13.32 -1.59
N SER A 251 12.08 -13.81 -0.61
CA SER A 251 13.28 -14.63 -0.82
C SER A 251 12.98 -16.00 -1.44
N SER A 252 13.83 -16.42 -2.38
CA SER A 252 13.77 -17.73 -3.02
C SER A 252 14.75 -18.71 -2.36
N GLY A 253 14.29 -19.90 -1.98
CA GLY A 253 15.18 -20.95 -1.46
C GLY A 253 14.43 -22.24 -1.11
N PRO A 254 15.13 -23.38 -0.97
CA PRO A 254 14.52 -24.66 -0.62
C PRO A 254 13.83 -24.63 0.75
N ASP A 255 14.37 -23.86 1.70
CA ASP A 255 13.85 -23.75 3.06
C ASP A 255 12.46 -23.07 3.09
N TRP A 256 12.19 -22.16 2.16
CA TRP A 256 10.87 -21.55 2.00
C TRP A 256 9.80 -22.56 1.60
N ALA A 257 10.13 -23.51 0.74
CA ALA A 257 9.20 -24.58 0.39
C ALA A 257 8.84 -25.43 1.62
N ALA A 258 9.85 -25.81 2.41
CA ALA A 258 9.65 -26.54 3.66
C ALA A 258 8.81 -25.73 4.67
N ALA A 259 9.05 -24.43 4.79
CA ALA A 259 8.33 -23.55 5.70
C ALA A 259 6.85 -23.34 5.28
N TRP A 260 6.57 -23.15 3.98
CA TRP A 260 5.20 -23.13 3.46
C TRP A 260 4.51 -24.50 3.61
N SER A 261 5.24 -25.62 3.46
CA SER A 261 4.69 -26.96 3.74
C SER A 261 4.39 -27.17 5.23
N ALA A 262 5.23 -26.67 6.14
CA ALA A 262 4.97 -26.69 7.57
C ALA A 262 3.71 -25.88 7.93
N LEU A 263 3.53 -24.71 7.30
CA LEU A 263 2.33 -23.90 7.43
C LEU A 263 1.09 -24.63 6.89
N ALA A 264 1.16 -25.25 5.71
CA ALA A 264 0.06 -26.06 5.17
C ALA A 264 -0.33 -27.21 6.11
N SER A 265 0.67 -27.92 6.67
CA SER A 265 0.47 -28.96 7.69
C SER A 265 -0.16 -28.41 8.98
N ALA A 266 0.15 -27.18 9.37
CA ALA A 266 -0.49 -26.52 10.52
C ALA A 266 -2.00 -26.33 10.32
N PHE A 267 -2.41 -25.83 9.15
CA PHE A 267 -3.82 -25.70 8.79
C PHE A 267 -4.53 -27.08 8.73
N GLN A 268 -3.88 -28.10 8.16
CA GLN A 268 -4.42 -29.47 8.14
C GLN A 268 -4.66 -30.03 9.56
N ALA A 269 -3.66 -29.95 10.43
CA ALA A 269 -3.73 -30.48 11.79
C ALA A 269 -4.85 -29.80 12.60
N ALA A 270 -5.09 -28.51 12.34
CA ALA A 270 -6.11 -27.76 13.04
C ALA A 270 -7.54 -28.04 12.53
N ASP A 271 -7.77 -28.20 11.22
CA ASP A 271 -9.09 -28.66 10.73
C ASP A 271 -9.37 -30.12 11.16
N ALA A 272 -8.35 -30.98 11.20
CA ALA A 272 -8.49 -32.33 11.75
C ALA A 272 -8.88 -32.31 13.25
N THR A 273 -8.30 -31.40 14.04
CA THR A 273 -8.66 -31.21 15.45
C THR A 273 -10.07 -30.62 15.61
N ALA A 274 -10.47 -29.67 14.76
CA ALA A 274 -11.84 -29.16 14.74
C ALA A 274 -12.85 -30.26 14.37
N ALA A 275 -12.50 -31.16 13.45
CA ALA A 275 -13.34 -32.27 13.04
C ALA A 275 -13.54 -33.32 14.15
N THR A 276 -12.50 -33.66 14.92
CA THR A 276 -12.63 -34.61 16.05
C THR A 276 -13.45 -34.02 17.19
N VAL A 277 -13.28 -32.73 17.50
CA VAL A 277 -14.10 -32.01 18.50
C VAL A 277 -15.56 -31.94 18.05
N ALA A 278 -15.83 -31.62 16.77
CA ALA A 278 -17.19 -31.59 16.23
C ALA A 278 -17.87 -32.97 16.26
N ALA A 279 -17.13 -34.04 15.94
CA ALA A 279 -17.63 -35.41 16.04
C ALA A 279 -17.99 -35.78 17.49
N ALA A 280 -17.14 -35.46 18.47
CA ALA A 280 -17.43 -35.68 19.89
C ALA A 280 -18.63 -34.85 20.39
N ALA A 281 -18.74 -33.57 19.98
CA ALA A 281 -19.82 -32.68 20.38
C ALA A 281 -21.19 -33.06 19.78
N SER A 282 -21.21 -33.71 18.60
CA SER A 282 -22.44 -34.14 17.92
C SER A 282 -23.32 -35.10 18.74
N ALA A 283 -22.78 -35.72 19.79
CA ALA A 283 -23.51 -36.58 20.71
C ALA A 283 -24.27 -35.82 21.83
N ALA A 284 -24.03 -34.51 22.04
CA ALA A 284 -24.44 -33.82 23.27
C ALA A 284 -25.27 -32.53 23.09
N VAL A 285 -24.99 -31.69 22.08
CA VAL A 285 -25.81 -30.51 21.67
C VAL A 285 -25.16 -29.88 20.43
N PRO A 286 -25.91 -29.24 19.50
CA PRO A 286 -25.33 -28.52 18.36
C PRO A 286 -24.67 -27.19 18.80
N SER A 287 -23.54 -27.29 19.49
CA SER A 287 -22.64 -26.15 19.70
C SER A 287 -21.89 -25.83 18.40
N SER A 288 -21.83 -24.55 18.04
CA SER A 288 -21.11 -24.09 16.86
C SER A 288 -19.61 -24.26 17.06
N SER A 289 -19.08 -25.44 16.71
CA SER A 289 -17.64 -25.69 16.68
C SER A 289 -16.98 -24.64 15.80
N LYS A 290 -16.12 -23.81 16.38
CA LYS A 290 -15.36 -22.77 15.66
C LYS A 290 -14.34 -23.44 14.74
N ARG A 291 -14.79 -23.91 13.57
CA ARG A 291 -13.91 -24.25 12.46
C ARG A 291 -13.13 -22.99 12.07
N TRP A 292 -11.86 -23.17 11.74
CA TRP A 292 -10.99 -22.08 11.30
C TRP A 292 -11.61 -21.31 10.13
N GLN A 293 -11.79 -20.01 10.33
CA GLN A 293 -12.27 -19.07 9.32
C GLN A 293 -11.18 -18.05 9.04
N LEU A 294 -10.14 -18.48 8.32
CA LEU A 294 -9.15 -17.57 7.76
C LEU A 294 -9.82 -16.72 6.68
N GLN A 295 -10.28 -15.52 7.03
CA GLN A 295 -11.04 -14.62 6.16
C GLN A 295 -10.15 -13.92 5.13
N SER A 296 -8.91 -13.58 5.50
CA SER A 296 -7.93 -12.90 4.64
C SER A 296 -6.56 -13.56 4.75
N LEU A 297 -5.94 -13.83 3.60
CA LEU A 297 -4.57 -14.35 3.48
C LEU A 297 -3.74 -13.42 2.59
N CYS A 298 -2.52 -13.09 3.00
CA CYS A 298 -1.53 -12.44 2.14
C CYS A 298 -0.24 -13.24 2.13
N ALA A 299 0.33 -13.47 0.94
CA ALA A 299 1.51 -14.32 0.74
C ALA A 299 2.31 -13.87 -0.49
N ALA A 300 3.60 -13.54 -0.33
CA ALA A 300 4.50 -13.40 -1.47
C ALA A 300 5.09 -14.78 -1.82
N GLU A 301 4.62 -15.36 -2.91
CA GLU A 301 5.14 -16.60 -3.49
C GLU A 301 6.55 -16.39 -4.07
N GLY A 302 7.52 -17.16 -3.57
CA GLY A 302 8.93 -17.12 -3.98
C GLY A 302 9.22 -17.96 -5.24
N ASP A 303 9.91 -19.09 -5.08
CA ASP A 303 10.21 -19.99 -6.20
C ASP A 303 9.04 -20.92 -6.58
N ALA A 304 9.25 -21.78 -7.58
CA ALA A 304 8.26 -22.76 -8.04
C ALA A 304 7.83 -23.78 -6.95
N LYS A 305 8.67 -24.01 -5.93
CA LYS A 305 8.36 -24.93 -4.83
C LYS A 305 7.53 -24.22 -3.75
N ALA A 306 7.85 -22.97 -3.43
CA ALA A 306 6.98 -22.12 -2.61
C ALA A 306 5.58 -22.02 -3.22
N ALA A 307 5.48 -21.93 -4.55
CA ALA A 307 4.20 -21.95 -5.28
C ALA A 307 3.42 -23.26 -5.13
N ALA A 308 4.09 -24.40 -5.21
CA ALA A 308 3.47 -25.70 -4.96
C ALA A 308 2.98 -25.84 -3.50
N ALA A 309 3.75 -25.34 -2.53
CA ALA A 309 3.37 -25.36 -1.12
C ALA A 309 2.23 -24.37 -0.79
N LEU A 310 2.16 -23.21 -1.45
CA LEU A 310 1.00 -22.32 -1.36
C LEU A 310 -0.26 -22.97 -1.97
N ALA A 311 -0.13 -23.66 -3.11
CA ALA A 311 -1.24 -24.43 -3.69
C ALA A 311 -1.71 -25.54 -2.74
N GLN A 312 -0.81 -26.25 -2.05
CA GLN A 312 -1.16 -27.20 -0.99
C GLN A 312 -1.92 -26.52 0.16
N LEU A 313 -1.45 -25.38 0.67
CA LEU A 313 -2.16 -24.63 1.71
C LEU A 313 -3.59 -24.29 1.28
N LEU A 314 -3.77 -23.76 0.07
CA LEU A 314 -5.10 -23.44 -0.49
C LEU A 314 -5.97 -24.70 -0.68
N GLN A 315 -5.37 -25.84 -1.00
CA GLN A 315 -6.09 -27.12 -1.15
C GLN A 315 -6.79 -27.57 0.15
N HIS A 316 -6.23 -27.21 1.31
CA HIS A 316 -6.74 -27.57 2.64
C HIS A 316 -7.64 -26.52 3.29
N LEU A 317 -7.71 -25.30 2.73
CA LEU A 317 -8.68 -24.31 3.21
C LEU A 317 -10.11 -24.72 2.81
N PRO A 318 -11.09 -24.65 3.74
CA PRO A 318 -12.49 -24.82 3.39
C PRO A 318 -12.94 -23.84 2.29
N ALA A 319 -13.76 -24.31 1.34
CA ALA A 319 -14.28 -23.50 0.23
C ALA A 319 -14.98 -22.18 0.65
N HIS A 320 -15.41 -22.10 1.91
CA HIS A 320 -16.14 -20.99 2.49
C HIS A 320 -15.35 -20.16 3.53
N SER A 321 -14.10 -20.51 3.86
CA SER A 321 -13.34 -19.79 4.89
C SER A 321 -12.74 -18.48 4.37
N LEU A 322 -12.11 -18.53 3.18
CA LEU A 322 -11.35 -17.41 2.63
C LEU A 322 -12.22 -16.47 1.80
N THR A 323 -12.29 -15.21 2.23
CA THR A 323 -13.06 -14.14 1.56
C THR A 323 -12.16 -13.13 0.86
N GLN A 324 -10.88 -13.03 1.25
CA GLN A 324 -9.89 -12.14 0.64
C GLN A 324 -8.56 -12.87 0.48
N LEU A 325 -7.89 -12.68 -0.66
CA LEU A 325 -6.56 -13.21 -0.91
C LEU A 325 -5.66 -12.21 -1.65
N GLU A 326 -4.53 -11.88 -1.05
CA GLU A 326 -3.46 -11.09 -1.66
C GLU A 326 -2.21 -11.97 -1.87
N CYS A 327 -2.18 -12.74 -2.96
CA CYS A 327 -1.08 -13.67 -3.25
C CYS A 327 -0.21 -13.17 -4.40
N CYS A 328 1.11 -13.37 -4.34
CA CYS A 328 1.91 -13.31 -5.56
C CYS A 328 1.74 -14.63 -6.35
N LEU A 329 1.62 -14.57 -7.69
CA LEU A 329 1.43 -15.76 -8.54
C LEU A 329 2.51 -15.91 -9.62
N VAL A 330 3.55 -16.67 -9.29
CA VAL A 330 4.73 -16.94 -10.09
C VAL A 330 4.44 -17.99 -11.16
N SER A 331 4.87 -17.70 -12.39
CA SER A 331 4.55 -18.44 -13.62
C SER A 331 4.71 -19.98 -13.58
N ALA A 332 5.55 -20.53 -12.69
CA ALA A 332 5.80 -21.96 -12.60
C ALA A 332 4.71 -22.74 -11.82
N GLY A 333 4.03 -22.11 -10.86
CA GLY A 333 2.98 -22.74 -10.05
C GLY A 333 1.55 -22.44 -10.51
N GLN A 334 1.36 -21.36 -11.29
CA GLN A 334 0.05 -20.75 -11.65
C GLN A 334 -1.10 -21.73 -11.92
N ARG A 335 -0.86 -22.88 -12.58
CA ARG A 335 -1.94 -23.83 -12.90
C ARG A 335 -2.48 -24.57 -11.68
N ALA A 336 -1.61 -24.98 -10.75
CA ALA A 336 -2.04 -25.65 -9.52
C ALA A 336 -2.76 -24.63 -8.63
N THR A 337 -2.12 -23.48 -8.38
CA THR A 337 -2.69 -22.40 -7.56
C THR A 337 -4.05 -21.96 -8.12
N ALA A 338 -4.19 -21.71 -9.43
CA ALA A 338 -5.47 -21.28 -10.01
C ALA A 338 -6.61 -22.31 -9.88
N HIS A 339 -6.30 -23.61 -9.91
CA HIS A 339 -7.30 -24.65 -9.68
C HIS A 339 -7.78 -24.63 -8.22
N GLU A 340 -6.87 -24.56 -7.26
CA GLU A 340 -7.25 -24.49 -5.84
C GLU A 340 -7.97 -23.18 -5.50
N LEU A 341 -7.58 -22.06 -6.13
CA LEU A 341 -8.33 -20.79 -6.03
C LEU A 341 -9.78 -20.95 -6.47
N SER A 342 -10.05 -21.66 -7.58
CA SER A 342 -11.42 -21.86 -8.08
C SER A 342 -12.32 -22.69 -7.16
N ARG A 343 -11.75 -23.37 -6.15
CA ARG A 343 -12.50 -24.08 -5.10
C ARG A 343 -12.95 -23.16 -3.95
N LEU A 344 -12.37 -21.97 -3.81
CA LEU A 344 -12.66 -21.03 -2.73
C LEU A 344 -13.89 -20.18 -3.07
N THR A 345 -15.06 -20.81 -3.08
CA THR A 345 -16.33 -20.22 -3.54
C THR A 345 -16.80 -18.99 -2.76
N ALA A 346 -16.32 -18.77 -1.53
CA ALA A 346 -16.58 -17.54 -0.78
C ALA A 346 -15.60 -16.38 -1.05
N LEU A 347 -14.62 -16.55 -1.95
CA LEU A 347 -13.62 -15.52 -2.24
C LEU A 347 -14.27 -14.31 -2.92
N ARG A 348 -14.22 -13.15 -2.24
CA ARG A 348 -14.79 -11.87 -2.68
C ARG A 348 -13.73 -10.90 -3.20
N SER A 349 -12.53 -10.93 -2.64
CA SER A 349 -11.40 -10.09 -3.07
C SER A 349 -10.19 -10.95 -3.44
N LEU A 350 -9.60 -10.67 -4.61
CA LEU A 350 -8.44 -11.38 -5.11
C LEU A 350 -7.43 -10.39 -5.73
N ASP A 351 -6.24 -10.33 -5.14
CA ASP A 351 -5.10 -9.50 -5.56
C ASP A 351 -3.88 -10.37 -5.92
N PRO A 352 -3.84 -10.97 -7.13
CA PRO A 352 -2.66 -11.59 -7.70
C PRO A 352 -1.58 -10.54 -7.97
N MET A 353 -0.76 -10.29 -6.96
CA MET A 353 0.48 -9.53 -7.09
C MET A 353 1.41 -10.22 -8.09
N MET A 354 2.19 -9.43 -8.83
CA MET A 354 3.23 -9.93 -9.72
C MET A 354 4.54 -9.22 -9.41
N HIS A 355 5.61 -10.00 -9.25
CA HIS A 355 6.95 -9.44 -9.20
C HIS A 355 7.30 -8.84 -10.57
N SER A 356 7.51 -7.52 -10.59
CA SER A 356 7.77 -6.73 -11.80
C SER A 356 9.04 -7.11 -12.57
N GLY A 357 9.96 -7.86 -11.93
CA GLY A 357 11.27 -8.23 -12.50
C GLY A 357 11.24 -9.23 -13.65
N GLY A 358 10.12 -9.93 -13.90
CA GLY A 358 9.97 -10.84 -15.02
C GLY A 358 8.76 -10.47 -15.86
N GLY A 359 8.98 -9.97 -17.09
CA GLY A 359 7.93 -9.58 -18.05
C GLY A 359 7.08 -10.71 -18.64
N ARG A 360 6.78 -11.74 -17.82
CA ARG A 360 5.90 -12.86 -18.13
C ARG A 360 4.46 -12.42 -17.96
N HIS A 361 3.62 -12.77 -18.93
CA HIS A 361 2.19 -12.50 -18.86
C HIS A 361 1.54 -13.42 -17.82
N LEU A 362 0.44 -12.94 -17.21
CA LEU A 362 -0.54 -13.86 -16.62
C LEU A 362 -0.88 -14.91 -17.69
N SER A 363 -0.84 -16.20 -17.37
CA SER A 363 -1.23 -17.20 -18.35
C SER A 363 -2.76 -17.20 -18.55
N LEU A 364 -3.22 -17.45 -19.78
CA LEU A 364 -4.65 -17.66 -20.08
C LEU A 364 -5.31 -18.70 -19.17
N ARG A 365 -4.51 -19.66 -18.72
CA ARG A 365 -4.88 -20.76 -17.81
C ARG A 365 -5.22 -20.32 -16.40
N LEU A 366 -4.93 -19.07 -16.01
CA LEU A 366 -5.20 -18.56 -14.66
C LEU A 366 -6.62 -17.96 -14.55
N LEU A 367 -7.06 -17.15 -15.52
CA LEU A 367 -8.36 -16.45 -15.41
C LEU A 367 -9.58 -17.34 -15.71
N ALA A 368 -9.40 -18.40 -16.50
CA ALA A 368 -10.50 -19.33 -16.77
C ALA A 368 -10.99 -20.04 -15.48
N PRO A 369 -10.13 -20.63 -14.62
CA PRO A 369 -10.52 -21.09 -13.29
C PRO A 369 -11.15 -20.02 -12.41
N LEU A 370 -10.63 -18.78 -12.42
CA LEU A 370 -11.21 -17.70 -11.60
C LEU A 370 -12.66 -17.37 -11.99
N SER A 371 -13.09 -17.66 -13.22
CA SER A 371 -14.47 -17.45 -13.65
C SER A 371 -15.48 -18.40 -12.97
N ALA A 372 -15.03 -19.37 -12.18
CA ALA A 372 -15.89 -20.13 -11.28
C ALA A 372 -16.25 -19.37 -9.98
N LEU A 373 -15.54 -18.29 -9.66
CA LEU A 373 -15.70 -17.52 -8.43
C LEU A 373 -16.87 -16.53 -8.53
N MET A 374 -18.10 -17.07 -8.46
CA MET A 374 -19.34 -16.30 -8.62
C MET A 374 -19.54 -15.20 -7.56
N GLN A 375 -18.84 -15.28 -6.42
CA GLN A 375 -18.88 -14.29 -5.33
C GLN A 375 -17.79 -13.22 -5.43
N LEU A 376 -16.95 -13.24 -6.47
CA LEU A 376 -15.80 -12.33 -6.57
C LEU A 376 -16.23 -10.92 -6.95
N THR A 377 -16.23 -10.01 -5.97
CA THR A 377 -16.59 -8.60 -6.13
C THR A 377 -15.41 -7.70 -6.49
N THR A 378 -14.20 -8.09 -6.11
CA THR A 378 -12.96 -7.30 -6.30
C THR A 378 -11.86 -8.16 -6.90
N LEU A 379 -11.33 -7.75 -8.05
CA LEU A 379 -10.21 -8.40 -8.73
C LEU A 379 -9.14 -7.37 -9.09
N LYS A 380 -7.91 -7.60 -8.64
CA LYS A 380 -6.75 -6.76 -8.97
C LYS A 380 -5.70 -7.57 -9.71
N LEU A 381 -5.50 -7.27 -10.99
CA LEU A 381 -4.56 -7.99 -11.86
C LEU A 381 -3.22 -7.25 -11.89
N GLY A 382 -2.29 -7.69 -11.05
CA GLY A 382 -0.97 -7.05 -10.86
C GLY A 382 0.03 -7.19 -12.00
N GLY A 383 -0.33 -7.84 -13.12
CA GLY A 383 0.55 -8.08 -14.26
C GLY A 383 -0.19 -8.08 -15.61
N PRO A 384 0.55 -8.03 -16.73
CA PRO A 384 -0.02 -7.70 -18.03
C PRO A 384 -1.04 -8.72 -18.51
N VAL A 385 -2.30 -8.26 -18.54
CA VAL A 385 -3.48 -9.01 -18.98
C VAL A 385 -3.61 -8.95 -20.49
N THR A 386 -3.96 -10.07 -21.12
CA THR A 386 -4.19 -10.16 -22.56
C THR A 386 -5.67 -9.97 -22.92
N ARG A 387 -5.97 -9.65 -24.19
CA ARG A 387 -7.35 -9.54 -24.70
C ARG A 387 -8.18 -10.80 -24.45
N VAL A 388 -7.65 -11.96 -24.81
CA VAL A 388 -8.35 -13.24 -24.73
C VAL A 388 -8.69 -13.57 -23.27
N GLN A 389 -7.80 -13.20 -22.34
CA GLN A 389 -8.01 -13.35 -20.90
C GLN A 389 -9.24 -12.61 -20.38
N LEU A 390 -9.44 -11.36 -20.79
CA LEU A 390 -10.62 -10.59 -20.42
C LEU A 390 -11.90 -11.13 -21.07
N GLN A 391 -11.81 -11.67 -22.28
CA GLN A 391 -12.98 -12.24 -22.99
C GLN A 391 -13.56 -13.47 -22.31
N HIS A 392 -12.77 -14.24 -21.57
CA HIS A 392 -13.22 -15.42 -20.83
C HIS A 392 -13.72 -15.11 -19.41
N MET A 393 -13.58 -13.86 -18.93
CA MET A 393 -13.91 -13.48 -17.56
C MET A 393 -15.43 -13.38 -17.38
N GLN A 394 -16.03 -14.42 -16.79
CA GLN A 394 -17.45 -14.45 -16.43
C GLN A 394 -17.60 -14.28 -14.92
N LEU A 395 -17.58 -13.03 -14.46
CA LEU A 395 -17.68 -12.69 -13.04
C LEU A 395 -18.91 -11.80 -12.80
N PRO A 396 -20.12 -12.39 -12.62
CA PRO A 396 -21.38 -11.66 -12.61
C PRO A 396 -21.57 -10.74 -11.40
N GLN A 397 -20.72 -10.84 -10.37
CA GLN A 397 -20.72 -9.97 -9.20
C GLN A 397 -19.51 -9.02 -9.15
N LEU A 398 -18.67 -8.97 -10.18
CA LEU A 398 -17.47 -8.13 -10.16
C LEU A 398 -17.83 -6.64 -10.23
N GLN A 399 -17.59 -5.95 -9.11
CA GLN A 399 -17.84 -4.51 -8.93
C GLN A 399 -16.55 -3.69 -9.08
N GLN A 400 -15.40 -4.25 -8.68
CA GLN A 400 -14.13 -3.54 -8.65
C GLN A 400 -13.09 -4.30 -9.48
N LEU A 401 -12.55 -3.64 -10.50
CA LEU A 401 -11.49 -4.18 -11.36
C LEU A 401 -10.29 -3.24 -11.39
N GLN A 402 -9.17 -3.72 -10.86
CA GLN A 402 -7.86 -3.08 -11.05
C GLN A 402 -7.04 -3.90 -12.04
N ALA A 403 -6.40 -3.26 -13.02
CA ALA A 403 -5.58 -3.93 -14.01
C ALA A 403 -4.29 -3.16 -14.31
N VAL A 404 -3.16 -3.86 -14.29
CA VAL A 404 -1.83 -3.30 -14.59
C VAL A 404 -1.28 -3.90 -15.90
N VAL A 405 -1.18 -3.10 -16.96
CA VAL A 405 -0.83 -3.56 -18.32
C VAL A 405 0.46 -2.93 -18.83
N ASN A 406 1.57 -3.66 -18.65
CA ASN A 406 2.94 -3.25 -18.98
C ASN A 406 3.32 -3.38 -20.48
N LYS A 407 2.34 -3.36 -21.41
CA LYS A 407 2.57 -3.42 -22.87
C LYS A 407 1.44 -2.69 -23.62
N PRO A 408 1.74 -2.05 -24.77
CA PRO A 408 0.73 -1.34 -25.56
C PRO A 408 -0.31 -2.30 -26.12
N TRP A 409 -1.58 -2.04 -25.84
CA TRP A 409 -2.68 -2.94 -26.18
C TRP A 409 -3.18 -2.67 -27.61
N LYS A 410 -2.35 -3.04 -28.60
CA LYS A 410 -2.56 -2.69 -30.02
C LYS A 410 -3.74 -3.36 -30.73
N LYS A 411 -4.54 -4.22 -30.04
CA LYS A 411 -5.69 -4.97 -30.62
C LYS A 411 -6.86 -5.13 -29.63
N ALA A 412 -7.42 -4.03 -29.12
CA ALA A 412 -8.35 -4.06 -27.98
C ALA A 412 -9.80 -4.49 -28.25
N GLU A 413 -10.32 -4.25 -29.45
CA GLU A 413 -11.76 -4.19 -29.77
C GLU A 413 -12.63 -5.34 -29.24
N GLY A 414 -12.14 -6.58 -29.19
CA GLY A 414 -12.94 -7.72 -28.74
C GLY A 414 -13.00 -7.96 -27.24
N ALA A 415 -12.10 -7.39 -26.43
CA ALA A 415 -12.21 -7.49 -24.96
C ALA A 415 -13.35 -6.61 -24.41
N ALA A 416 -13.63 -5.50 -25.10
CA ALA A 416 -14.65 -4.52 -24.75
C ALA A 416 -16.04 -5.15 -24.53
N ALA A 417 -16.48 -6.03 -25.43
CA ALA A 417 -17.80 -6.65 -25.37
C ALA A 417 -18.03 -7.57 -24.14
N ALA A 418 -16.96 -8.07 -23.50
CA ALA A 418 -17.07 -8.85 -22.27
C ALA A 418 -17.23 -7.93 -21.05
N TRP A 419 -16.50 -6.82 -21.02
CA TRP A 419 -16.52 -5.85 -19.91
C TRP A 419 -17.84 -5.12 -19.77
N MET A 420 -18.52 -4.87 -20.90
CA MET A 420 -19.88 -4.31 -20.94
C MET A 420 -20.94 -5.17 -20.22
N LYS A 421 -20.62 -6.40 -19.81
CA LYS A 421 -21.52 -7.29 -19.06
C LYS A 421 -21.19 -7.36 -17.56
N LEU A 422 -20.10 -6.74 -17.11
CA LEU A 422 -19.67 -6.75 -15.72
C LEU A 422 -20.29 -5.55 -14.99
N PRO A 423 -20.88 -5.72 -13.78
CA PRO A 423 -21.50 -4.63 -13.02
C PRO A 423 -20.46 -3.78 -12.28
N LEU A 424 -19.48 -3.25 -13.03
CA LEU A 424 -18.32 -2.54 -12.49
C LEU A 424 -18.69 -1.13 -12.01
N THR A 425 -18.48 -0.89 -10.72
CA THR A 425 -18.59 0.42 -10.06
C THR A 425 -17.24 1.10 -9.91
N GLU A 426 -16.13 0.35 -9.77
CA GLU A 426 -14.77 0.88 -9.74
C GLU A 426 -13.88 0.23 -10.81
N LEU A 427 -13.26 1.07 -11.65
CA LEU A 427 -12.25 0.66 -12.63
C LEU A 427 -10.93 1.41 -12.37
N SER A 428 -9.87 0.65 -12.09
CA SER A 428 -8.52 1.17 -11.89
C SER A 428 -7.54 0.58 -12.90
N TRP A 429 -7.38 1.29 -14.01
CA TRP A 429 -6.46 0.94 -15.07
C TRP A 429 -5.13 1.65 -14.92
N ARG A 430 -4.04 0.88 -14.95
CA ARG A 430 -2.67 1.38 -15.05
C ARG A 430 -1.98 0.69 -16.22
N SER A 431 -1.46 1.45 -17.16
CA SER A 431 -0.67 0.91 -18.25
C SER A 431 0.46 1.86 -18.61
N ASP A 432 1.26 1.49 -19.58
CA ASP A 432 2.17 2.44 -20.21
C ASP A 432 1.37 3.41 -21.11
N GLY A 433 0.54 2.90 -22.02
CA GLY A 433 -0.36 3.69 -22.88
C GLY A 433 -1.82 3.25 -22.77
N ILE A 434 -2.77 4.18 -22.95
CA ILE A 434 -4.21 3.90 -22.92
C ILE A 434 -4.72 3.79 -24.37
N PRO A 435 -5.38 2.70 -24.77
CA PRO A 435 -5.98 2.60 -26.10
C PRO A 435 -7.24 3.46 -26.22
N ALA A 436 -7.46 4.09 -27.37
CA ALA A 436 -8.72 4.80 -27.67
C ALA A 436 -9.95 3.88 -27.53
N ALA A 437 -9.83 2.60 -27.88
CA ALA A 437 -10.89 1.61 -27.70
C ALA A 437 -11.21 1.30 -26.20
N LEU A 438 -10.26 1.49 -25.28
CA LEU A 438 -10.54 1.41 -23.85
C LEU A 438 -11.30 2.66 -23.38
N VAL A 439 -10.93 3.84 -23.88
CA VAL A 439 -11.65 5.10 -23.60
C VAL A 439 -13.09 5.04 -24.11
N GLN A 440 -13.32 4.53 -25.33
CA GLN A 440 -14.66 4.27 -25.85
C GLN A 440 -15.46 3.25 -25.03
N LEU A 441 -14.81 2.15 -24.61
CA LEU A 441 -15.42 1.14 -23.73
C LEU A 441 -15.85 1.76 -22.40
N VAL A 442 -14.98 2.51 -21.74
CA VAL A 442 -15.27 3.14 -20.44
C VAL A 442 -16.42 4.13 -20.55
N GLY A 443 -16.51 4.91 -21.63
CA GLY A 443 -17.65 5.79 -21.87
C GLY A 443 -18.98 5.06 -22.12
N ALA A 444 -18.95 3.77 -22.48
CA ALA A 444 -20.17 2.96 -22.60
C ALA A 444 -20.59 2.31 -21.27
N MET A 445 -19.73 2.30 -20.24
CA MET A 445 -20.01 1.64 -18.95
C MET A 445 -21.00 2.46 -18.12
N HIS A 446 -22.06 1.81 -17.64
CA HIS A 446 -23.10 2.43 -16.81
C HIS A 446 -22.87 2.06 -15.34
N GLY A 447 -23.14 2.99 -14.41
CA GLY A 447 -22.99 2.77 -12.96
C GLY A 447 -21.57 2.85 -12.43
N LEU A 448 -20.60 3.29 -13.24
CA LEU A 448 -19.22 3.50 -12.82
C LEU A 448 -19.11 4.74 -11.92
N THR A 449 -18.85 4.55 -10.63
CA THR A 449 -18.70 5.63 -9.64
C THR A 449 -17.24 6.01 -9.39
N ARG A 450 -16.28 5.15 -9.75
CA ARG A 450 -14.85 5.42 -9.57
C ARG A 450 -14.04 5.01 -10.80
N LEU A 451 -13.30 5.97 -11.37
CA LEU A 451 -12.48 5.78 -12.56
C LEU A 451 -11.05 6.26 -12.30
N LYS A 452 -10.09 5.35 -12.38
CA LYS A 452 -8.65 5.65 -12.25
C LYS A 452 -7.95 5.17 -13.52
N LEU A 453 -7.48 6.09 -14.35
CA LEU A 453 -6.75 5.83 -15.58
C LEU A 453 -5.33 6.40 -15.46
N GLN A 454 -4.31 5.55 -15.54
CA GLN A 454 -2.90 5.94 -15.42
C GLN A 454 -2.07 5.41 -16.59
N ALA A 455 -1.31 6.30 -17.24
CA ALA A 455 -0.40 6.04 -18.35
C ALA A 455 1.02 6.52 -18.00
N HIS A 456 2.03 5.71 -18.31
CA HIS A 456 3.44 5.93 -17.97
C HIS A 456 4.42 5.88 -19.16
N SER A 457 3.94 5.86 -20.40
CA SER A 457 4.79 5.61 -21.57
C SER A 457 5.80 6.73 -21.86
N ASP A 458 7.08 6.35 -21.88
CA ASP A 458 8.18 7.09 -22.52
C ASP A 458 8.12 7.05 -24.06
N TRP A 459 7.13 6.38 -24.63
CA TRP A 459 6.99 6.09 -26.05
C TRP A 459 5.77 6.81 -26.63
N ALA A 460 6.04 7.60 -27.68
CA ALA A 460 5.16 8.65 -28.22
C ALA A 460 3.93 8.17 -29.01
N TRP A 461 3.41 6.96 -28.74
CA TRP A 461 2.38 6.32 -29.56
C TRP A 461 1.40 5.54 -28.68
N ASP A 462 0.25 6.17 -28.41
CA ASP A 462 -1.12 5.61 -28.28
C ASP A 462 -2.02 6.73 -27.71
N GLN A 463 -2.26 7.78 -28.50
CA GLN A 463 -3.51 8.01 -29.25
C GLN A 463 -4.70 8.59 -28.48
N VAL A 464 -4.72 8.54 -27.15
CA VAL A 464 -5.81 9.20 -26.39
C VAL A 464 -5.60 10.71 -26.36
N THR A 465 -6.53 11.45 -26.95
CA THR A 465 -6.57 12.91 -26.92
C THR A 465 -7.46 13.42 -25.77
N PRO A 466 -7.25 14.65 -25.28
CA PRO A 466 -8.19 15.28 -24.34
C PRO A 466 -9.65 15.27 -24.83
N ALA A 467 -9.89 15.45 -26.13
CA ALA A 467 -11.24 15.37 -26.71
C ALA A 467 -11.87 13.96 -26.61
N GLN A 468 -11.08 12.89 -26.76
CA GLN A 468 -11.58 11.51 -26.56
C GLN A 468 -11.90 11.23 -25.08
N LEU A 469 -11.08 11.74 -24.16
CA LEU A 469 -11.39 11.68 -22.72
C LEU A 469 -12.66 12.46 -22.39
N ALA A 470 -12.88 13.62 -23.00
CA ALA A 470 -14.09 14.41 -22.83
C ALA A 470 -15.33 13.61 -23.23
N ALA A 471 -15.31 13.00 -24.41
CA ALA A 471 -16.39 12.15 -24.92
C ALA A 471 -16.64 10.90 -24.06
N MET A 472 -15.59 10.33 -23.45
CA MET A 472 -15.72 9.23 -22.48
C MET A 472 -16.36 9.68 -21.16
N LEU A 473 -16.09 10.89 -20.68
CA LEU A 473 -16.62 11.37 -19.38
C LEU A 473 -18.07 11.84 -19.46
N GLN A 474 -18.50 12.41 -20.60
CA GLN A 474 -19.88 12.90 -20.80
C GLN A 474 -21.01 11.94 -20.35
N PRO A 475 -20.99 10.63 -20.66
CA PRO A 475 -22.02 9.68 -20.21
C PRO A 475 -21.88 9.22 -18.74
N LEU A 476 -20.77 9.52 -18.05
CA LEU A 476 -20.46 9.01 -16.71
C LEU A 476 -21.00 9.93 -15.59
N THR A 477 -22.28 10.29 -15.64
CA THR A 477 -22.86 11.31 -14.76
C THR A 477 -22.80 10.98 -13.26
N GLY A 478 -22.80 9.69 -12.90
CA GLY A 478 -22.67 9.20 -11.52
C GLY A 478 -21.22 9.02 -11.02
N LEU A 479 -20.24 9.64 -11.68
CA LEU A 479 -18.83 9.47 -11.33
C LEU A 479 -18.43 10.33 -10.12
N GLN A 480 -18.06 9.67 -9.02
CA GLN A 480 -17.71 10.27 -7.73
C GLN A 480 -16.20 10.46 -7.52
N GLU A 481 -15.38 9.56 -8.06
CA GLU A 481 -13.92 9.67 -8.04
C GLU A 481 -13.34 9.56 -9.47
N LEU A 482 -12.62 10.61 -9.90
CA LEU A 482 -11.89 10.64 -11.18
C LEU A 482 -10.40 10.85 -10.95
N THR A 483 -9.57 9.87 -11.30
CA THR A 483 -8.11 10.03 -11.43
C THR A 483 -7.69 9.80 -12.87
N LEU A 484 -7.16 10.82 -13.53
CA LEU A 484 -6.51 10.70 -14.84
C LEU A 484 -5.04 11.07 -14.69
N ARG A 485 -4.10 10.19 -15.04
CA ARG A 485 -2.66 10.50 -15.00
C ARG A 485 -2.00 10.08 -16.30
N LEU A 486 -2.00 10.97 -17.29
CA LEU A 486 -1.35 10.77 -18.58
C LEU A 486 0.03 11.44 -18.57
N ILE A 487 1.01 10.72 -18.04
CA ILE A 487 2.39 11.18 -17.94
C ILE A 487 3.18 10.58 -19.11
N SER A 488 3.07 11.21 -20.27
CA SER A 488 3.93 10.87 -21.41
C SER A 488 5.37 11.31 -21.11
N GLY A 489 6.32 10.41 -21.32
CA GLY A 489 7.72 10.78 -21.42
C GLY A 489 7.99 11.41 -22.77
N PHE A 490 7.73 12.71 -22.90
CA PHE A 490 8.25 13.52 -24.00
C PHE A 490 9.78 13.56 -23.89
N LYS A 491 10.46 12.50 -24.32
CA LYS A 491 11.82 12.62 -24.83
C LYS A 491 11.73 13.65 -25.95
N ARG A 492 12.44 14.77 -25.78
CA ARG A 492 12.50 15.93 -26.67
C ARG A 492 13.15 15.54 -28.01
N ARG A 493 12.49 14.63 -28.73
CA ARG A 493 12.86 14.20 -30.07
C ARG A 493 12.46 15.36 -30.96
N GLU A 494 13.47 16.09 -31.39
CA GLU A 494 13.42 17.39 -32.08
C GLU A 494 12.14 17.54 -32.89
N ALA A 495 11.22 18.36 -32.36
CA ALA A 495 9.91 18.51 -32.93
C ALA A 495 10.07 19.15 -34.32
N SER A 496 9.72 18.40 -35.37
CA SER A 496 9.26 19.02 -36.60
C SER A 496 8.10 19.96 -36.23
N ALA A 497 8.06 21.14 -36.83
CA ALA A 497 7.27 22.28 -36.33
C ALA A 497 5.72 22.12 -36.36
N GLY A 498 5.20 20.92 -36.65
CA GLY A 498 3.80 20.58 -36.44
C GLY A 498 3.60 20.03 -35.02
N GLY A 499 2.83 20.75 -34.20
CA GLY A 499 2.43 20.28 -32.87
C GLY A 499 1.67 18.95 -32.92
N VAL A 500 1.61 18.24 -31.78
CA VAL A 500 0.94 16.93 -31.70
C VAL A 500 -0.57 17.12 -31.95
N PRO A 501 -1.15 16.52 -33.02
CA PRO A 501 -2.53 16.76 -33.37
C PRO A 501 -3.50 16.27 -32.27
N GLY A 502 -4.52 17.09 -31.99
CA GLY A 502 -5.56 16.79 -30.99
C GLY A 502 -5.21 17.16 -29.54
N TYR A 503 -4.11 17.88 -29.31
CA TYR A 503 -3.73 18.45 -28.01
C TYR A 503 -3.93 19.98 -27.92
N ASP A 504 -4.71 20.55 -28.85
CA ASP A 504 -5.07 21.97 -28.88
C ASP A 504 -5.97 22.43 -27.71
N VAL A 505 -6.08 23.75 -27.56
CA VAL A 505 -6.93 24.38 -26.54
C VAL A 505 -8.38 23.90 -26.59
N ALA A 506 -8.96 23.64 -27.76
CA ALA A 506 -10.36 23.22 -27.86
C ALA A 506 -10.56 21.81 -27.30
N ALA A 507 -9.63 20.89 -27.57
CA ALA A 507 -9.63 19.55 -27.00
C ALA A 507 -9.49 19.58 -25.45
N VAL A 508 -8.61 20.45 -24.92
CA VAL A 508 -8.46 20.62 -23.46
C VAL A 508 -9.70 21.28 -22.85
N THR A 509 -10.25 22.31 -23.48
CA THR A 509 -11.49 23.00 -23.10
C THR A 509 -12.65 22.01 -23.01
N ALA A 510 -12.82 21.13 -24.01
CA ALA A 510 -13.83 20.09 -24.00
C ALA A 510 -13.68 19.12 -22.82
N LEU A 511 -12.44 18.74 -22.46
CA LEU A 511 -12.17 17.89 -21.30
C LEU A 511 -12.49 18.60 -19.97
N LEU A 512 -12.13 19.88 -19.82
CA LEU A 512 -12.48 20.66 -18.64
C LEU A 512 -14.00 20.81 -18.51
N GLN A 513 -14.70 21.08 -19.61
CA GLN A 513 -16.16 21.15 -19.64
C GLN A 513 -16.81 19.82 -19.27
N ALA A 514 -16.29 18.69 -19.77
CA ALA A 514 -16.79 17.36 -19.42
C ALA A 514 -16.57 17.05 -17.92
N ILE A 515 -15.42 17.42 -17.35
CA ILE A 515 -15.15 17.29 -15.91
C ILE A 515 -16.09 18.17 -15.09
N GLY A 516 -16.31 19.42 -15.50
CA GLY A 516 -17.22 20.35 -14.82
C GLY A 516 -18.70 19.94 -14.88
N GLY A 517 -19.08 19.12 -15.86
CA GLY A 517 -20.41 18.51 -15.96
C GLY A 517 -20.65 17.30 -15.05
N LEU A 518 -19.63 16.78 -14.37
CA LEU A 518 -19.76 15.64 -13.45
C LEU A 518 -20.29 16.11 -12.08
N THR A 519 -21.62 16.16 -11.94
CA THR A 519 -22.29 16.72 -10.76
C THR A 519 -22.08 15.94 -9.47
N GLU A 520 -21.80 14.64 -9.54
CA GLU A 520 -21.55 13.78 -8.36
C GLU A 520 -20.08 13.70 -7.95
N LEU A 521 -19.18 14.40 -8.65
CA LEU A 521 -17.74 14.29 -8.44
C LEU A 521 -17.31 14.85 -7.09
N GLY A 522 -16.91 13.99 -6.15
CA GLY A 522 -16.37 14.40 -4.84
C GLY A 522 -14.84 14.49 -4.82
N GLN A 523 -14.16 13.68 -5.65
CA GLN A 523 -12.70 13.63 -5.70
C GLN A 523 -12.19 13.60 -7.15
N VAL A 524 -11.28 14.53 -7.46
CA VAL A 524 -10.67 14.66 -8.78
C VAL A 524 -9.14 14.79 -8.69
N SER A 525 -8.42 14.09 -9.55
CA SER A 525 -6.98 14.27 -9.77
C SER A 525 -6.63 14.00 -11.23
N VAL A 526 -6.49 15.07 -12.00
CA VAL A 526 -6.15 15.02 -13.43
C VAL A 526 -4.73 15.53 -13.62
N VAL A 527 -3.87 14.75 -14.26
CA VAL A 527 -2.49 15.10 -14.58
C VAL A 527 -2.28 14.78 -16.05
N LEU A 528 -2.09 15.81 -16.87
CA LEU A 528 -1.89 15.69 -18.31
C LEU A 528 -0.60 16.42 -18.69
N ARG A 529 0.29 15.73 -19.41
CA ARG A 529 1.39 16.40 -20.11
C ARG A 529 0.93 16.84 -21.49
N MET A 530 1.10 18.12 -21.77
CA MET A 530 0.65 18.78 -22.99
C MET A 530 1.62 19.90 -23.34
N GLN A 531 1.87 20.08 -24.64
CA GLN A 531 2.71 21.15 -25.17
C GLN A 531 1.78 22.22 -25.73
N LEU A 532 1.55 23.26 -24.94
CA LEU A 532 0.75 24.41 -25.32
C LEU A 532 1.65 25.62 -25.48
N SER A 533 1.34 26.50 -26.42
CA SER A 533 1.96 27.82 -26.47
C SER A 533 1.52 28.70 -25.30
N GLU A 534 2.26 29.78 -25.04
CA GLU A 534 1.95 30.72 -23.96
C GLU A 534 0.54 31.33 -24.11
N GLN A 535 0.19 31.75 -25.33
CA GLN A 535 -1.15 32.26 -25.68
C GLN A 535 -2.27 31.22 -25.43
N GLU A 536 -2.00 29.94 -25.70
CA GLU A 536 -2.94 28.85 -25.45
C GLU A 536 -3.16 28.60 -23.95
N MET A 537 -2.08 28.70 -23.15
CA MET A 537 -2.18 28.65 -21.68
C MET A 537 -2.95 29.85 -21.11
N GLU A 538 -2.71 31.08 -21.58
CA GLU A 538 -3.46 32.28 -21.17
C GLU A 538 -4.95 32.14 -21.50
N THR A 539 -5.27 31.59 -22.67
CA THR A 539 -6.64 31.29 -23.10
C THR A 539 -7.29 30.29 -22.14
N LEU A 540 -6.63 29.17 -21.83
CA LEU A 540 -7.14 28.20 -20.86
C LEU A 540 -7.29 28.80 -19.46
N HIS A 541 -6.34 29.61 -18.98
CA HIS A 541 -6.43 30.30 -17.69
C HIS A 541 -7.66 31.20 -17.59
N THR A 542 -8.02 31.88 -18.68
CA THR A 542 -9.18 32.78 -18.75
C THR A 542 -10.51 32.02 -18.81
N VAL A 543 -10.53 30.85 -19.45
CA VAL A 543 -11.73 30.03 -19.67
C VAL A 543 -12.01 29.07 -18.50
N MET A 544 -10.97 28.55 -17.84
CA MET A 544 -11.08 27.51 -16.81
C MET A 544 -12.05 27.83 -15.65
N PRO A 545 -12.10 29.06 -15.08
CA PRO A 545 -13.06 29.41 -14.03
C PRO A 545 -14.53 29.43 -14.48
N ARG A 546 -14.80 29.39 -15.81
CA ARG A 546 -16.16 29.32 -16.37
C ARG A 546 -16.61 27.90 -16.66
N LEU A 547 -15.68 26.95 -16.74
CA LEU A 547 -15.95 25.55 -17.08
C LEU A 547 -15.99 24.63 -15.87
N LEU A 548 -15.27 24.98 -14.81
CA LEU A 548 -15.10 24.15 -13.62
C LEU A 548 -15.82 24.77 -12.42
N PRO A 549 -16.50 23.98 -11.58
CA PRO A 549 -16.94 24.41 -10.26
C PRO A 549 -15.78 25.00 -9.45
N ASP A 550 -16.07 26.03 -8.64
CA ASP A 550 -15.06 26.77 -7.86
C ASP A 550 -14.10 25.86 -7.07
N TRP A 551 -14.63 24.79 -6.49
CA TRP A 551 -13.86 23.83 -5.69
C TRP A 551 -12.83 23.03 -6.52
N ILE A 552 -13.12 22.77 -7.80
CA ILE A 552 -12.16 22.17 -8.74
C ILE A 552 -11.20 23.26 -9.22
N ALA A 553 -11.72 24.42 -9.63
CA ALA A 553 -10.94 25.52 -10.19
C ALA A 553 -9.81 25.98 -9.24
N GLN A 554 -10.08 26.05 -7.93
CA GLN A 554 -9.08 26.36 -6.89
C GLN A 554 -7.94 25.32 -6.77
N ARG A 555 -8.15 24.09 -7.25
CA ARG A 555 -7.18 22.97 -7.20
C ARG A 555 -6.47 22.74 -8.52
N CYS A 556 -6.89 23.42 -9.60
CA CYS A 556 -6.26 23.38 -10.90
C CYS A 556 -4.98 24.22 -10.95
N ARG A 557 -3.90 23.62 -11.44
CA ARG A 557 -2.61 24.25 -11.69
C ARG A 557 -2.20 23.94 -13.13
N LEU A 558 -2.06 25.00 -13.92
CA LEU A 558 -1.43 24.95 -15.24
C LEU A 558 0.06 25.26 -15.07
N HIS A 559 0.92 24.40 -15.61
CA HIS A 559 2.35 24.63 -15.79
C HIS A 559 2.71 24.37 -17.26
N VAL A 560 3.80 24.99 -17.73
CA VAL A 560 4.26 25.03 -19.13
C VAL A 560 4.27 23.68 -19.85
N ASP A 561 4.51 22.57 -19.12
CA ASP A 561 4.50 21.20 -19.67
C ASP A 561 3.46 20.27 -19.00
N VAL A 562 2.72 20.74 -17.99
CA VAL A 562 1.90 19.89 -17.09
C VAL A 562 0.63 20.63 -16.64
N PHE A 563 -0.53 20.16 -17.07
CA PHE A 563 -1.79 20.45 -16.38
C PHE A 563 -1.98 19.48 -15.20
N LYS A 564 -2.34 20.01 -14.03
CA LYS A 564 -2.50 19.24 -12.79
C LYS A 564 -3.72 19.71 -12.00
N ILE A 565 -4.56 18.79 -11.54
CA ILE A 565 -5.57 19.00 -10.51
C ILE A 565 -5.15 18.19 -9.30
N ASP A 566 -4.93 18.88 -8.17
CA ASP A 566 -4.49 18.25 -6.93
C ASP A 566 -5.66 17.55 -6.20
N PRO A 567 -5.49 16.31 -5.73
CA PRO A 567 -6.50 15.67 -4.89
C PRO A 567 -6.55 16.38 -3.54
N GLY A 568 -7.76 16.76 -3.13
CA GLY A 568 -8.05 17.18 -1.77
C GLY A 568 -9.30 16.46 -1.28
N LEU A 569 -9.30 16.07 -0.01
CA LEU A 569 -10.52 15.61 0.65
C LEU A 569 -11.46 16.81 0.84
N TYR A 570 -12.77 16.54 0.84
CA TYR A 570 -13.82 17.45 1.28
C TYR A 570 -14.54 16.81 2.47
#